data_AF-A0A6V7LUB8-F1
#
_entry.id   AF-A0A6V7LUB8-F1
#
_cell.length_a   1.000
_cell.length_b   1.000
_cell.length_c   1.000
_cell.angle_alpha   90.00
_cell.angle_beta   90.00
_cell.angle_gamma   90.00
#
_symmetry.space_group_name_H-M   'P 1'
#
loop_
_entity.id
_entity.type
_entity.pdbx_description
1 polymer ?
#
loop_
_entity_poly.entity_id
_entity_poly.type
_entity_poly.pdbx_seq_one_letter_code
_entity_poly.pdbx_strand_id
1 'polypeptide(L)' 'QLDIDVYGYEVLHDYQVNQYVAPDGTKPFGQAPDDQRAVCCWRLI' A
#
# COMPACT_ATOMS: atom_id res chain seq x y z
N GLN A 1 -6.54 -9.03 3.92
CA GLN A 1 -6.33 -7.84 4.77
C GLN A 1 -7.59 -7.62 5.59
N LEU A 2 -7.48 -7.54 6.93
CA LEU A 2 -8.66 -7.51 7.81
C LEU A 2 -9.61 -6.33 7.50
N ASP A 3 -9.06 -5.17 7.16
CA ASP A 3 -9.83 -3.94 6.88
C ASP A 3 -10.81 -4.11 5.71
N ILE A 4 -10.37 -4.77 4.64
CA ILE A 4 -11.18 -5.03 3.44
C ILE A 4 -12.09 -6.24 3.70
N ASP A 5 -11.50 -7.36 4.12
CA ASP A 5 -12.18 -8.67 4.14
C ASP A 5 -13.19 -8.81 5.28
N VAL A 6 -13.03 -8.04 6.36
CA VAL A 6 -13.84 -8.15 7.58
C VAL A 6 -14.58 -6.85 7.89
N TYR A 7 -13.92 -5.70 7.74
CA TYR A 7 -14.48 -4.42 8.18
C TYR A 7 -15.14 -3.60 7.08
N GLY A 8 -15.16 -4.08 5.83
CA GLY A 8 -15.88 -3.45 4.71
C GLY A 8 -15.29 -2.13 4.24
N TYR A 9 -13.98 -1.93 4.40
CA TYR A 9 -13.29 -0.80 3.80
C TYR A 9 -13.12 -1.01 2.29
N GLU A 10 -13.38 0.04 1.51
CA GLU A 10 -13.13 0.08 0.08
C GLU A 10 -11.67 0.47 -0.19
N VAL A 11 -11.01 -0.24 -1.11
CA VAL A 11 -9.64 0.08 -1.54
C VAL A 11 -9.67 1.25 -2.52
N LEU A 12 -9.01 2.35 -2.14
CA LEU A 12 -8.81 3.51 -3.00
C LEU A 12 -7.50 3.43 -3.77
N HIS A 13 -6.46 2.85 -3.16
CA HIS A 13 -5.17 2.68 -3.78
C HIS A 13 -4.44 1.47 -3.23
N ASP A 14 -3.77 0.72 -4.10
CA ASP A 14 -2.93 -0.42 -3.75
C ASP A 14 -1.60 -0.30 -4.49
N TYR A 15 -0.52 -0.13 -3.74
CA TYR A 15 0.80 0.16 -4.28
C TYR A 15 1.87 -0.80 -3.76
N GLN A 16 2.68 -1.33 -4.68
CA GLN A 16 3.84 -2.15 -4.34
C GLN A 16 4.97 -1.29 -3.79
N VAL A 17 5.32 -1.47 -2.51
CA VAL A 17 6.16 -0.49 -1.80
C VAL A 17 7.56 -0.34 -2.40
N ASN A 18 8.13 -1.42 -2.95
CA ASN A 18 9.48 -1.41 -3.53
C ASN A 18 9.58 -0.66 -4.88
N GLN A 19 8.45 -0.22 -5.43
CA GLN A 19 8.42 0.62 -6.62
C GLN A 19 8.52 2.12 -6.31
N TYR A 20 8.36 2.52 -5.05
CA TYR A 20 8.40 3.94 -4.66
C TYR A 20 9.81 4.52 -4.84
N VAL A 21 9.87 5.65 -5.53
CA VAL A 21 11.08 6.47 -5.69
C VAL A 21 10.88 7.78 -4.94
N ALA A 22 11.72 8.03 -3.94
CA ALA A 22 11.71 9.26 -3.16
C ALA A 22 12.20 10.46 -4.00
N PRO A 23 11.92 11.71 -3.59
CA PRO A 23 12.35 12.90 -4.34
C PRO A 23 13.86 13.02 -4.55
N ASP A 24 14.67 12.39 -3.69
CA ASP A 24 16.12 12.30 -3.82
C ASP A 24 16.59 11.18 -4.78
N GLY A 25 15.66 10.46 -5.41
CA GLY A 25 15.91 9.36 -6.33
C GLY A 25 16.11 8.00 -5.65
N THR A 26 16.11 7.93 -4.31
CA THR A 26 16.30 6.67 -3.60
C THR A 26 15.05 5.81 -3.58
N LYS A 27 15.22 4.49 -3.37
CA LYS A 27 14.13 3.56 -3.11
C LYS A 27 14.20 3.08 -1.66
N PRO A 28 13.58 3.79 -0.69
CA PRO A 28 13.70 3.46 0.73
C PRO A 28 13.17 2.05 1.05
N PHE A 29 12.23 1.55 0.24
CA PHE A 29 11.65 0.22 0.37
C PHE A 29 12.13 -0.75 -0.72
N GLY A 30 13.23 -0.44 -1.43
CA GLY A 30 13.68 -1.22 -2.59
C GLY A 30 14.07 -2.67 -2.27
N GLN A 31 14.30 -3.00 -1.01
CA GLN A 31 14.60 -4.37 -0.54
C GLN A 31 13.36 -5.14 -0.07
N ALA A 32 12.18 -4.50 -0.06
CA ALA A 32 10.95 -5.18 0.27
C ALA A 32 10.56 -6.17 -0.85
N PRO A 33 9.96 -7.32 -0.51
CA PRO A 33 9.39 -8.24 -1.49
C PRO A 33 8.34 -7.61 -2.40
N ASP A 34 8.13 -8.19 -3.58
CA ASP A 34 7.16 -7.70 -4.57
C ASP A 34 5.70 -7.81 -4.11
N ASP A 35 5.41 -8.69 -3.15
CA ASP A 35 4.09 -8.89 -2.58
C ASP A 35 3.77 -7.94 -1.41
N GLN A 36 4.73 -7.10 -0.99
CA GLN A 36 4.49 -6.12 0.07
C GLN A 36 3.76 -4.88 -0.47
N ARG A 37 2.59 -4.60 0.09
CA ARG A 37 1.66 -3.55 -0.37
C ARG A 37 1.47 -2.45 0.67
N ALA A 38 1.37 -1.21 0.20
CA ALA A 38 0.77 -0.10 0.94
C ALA A 38 -0.62 0.15 0.35
N VAL A 39 -1.65 -0.06 1.16
CA VAL A 39 -3.05 0.04 0.73
C VAL A 39 -3.73 1.20 1.43
N CYS A 40 -4.27 2.12 0.65
CA CYS A 40 -5.13 3.20 1.12
C CYS A 40 -6.58 2.74 1.01
N CYS A 41 -7.28 2.70 2.13
CA CYS A 41 -8.68 2.27 2.18
C CYS A 41 -9.55 3.33 2.84
N TRP A 42 -10.83 3.35 2.50
CA TRP A 42 -11.82 4.25 3.08
C TRP A 42 -13.12 3.50 3.41
N ARG A 43 -13.79 3.93 4.47
CA ARG A 43 -15.12 3.45 4.83
C ARG A 43 -15.99 4.62 5.24
N LEU A 44 -17.14 4.74 4.60
CA LEU A 44 -18.20 5.64 5.06
C LEU A 44 -18.82 5.06 6.34
N ILE A 45 -18.91 5.89 7.38
CA ILE A 45 -19.50 5.56 8.69
C ILE A 45 -20.89 6.17 8.77
#